data_AF-A0A836P154-F1
#
_entry.id   AF-A0A836P154-F1
#
_cell.length_a   1.000
_cell.length_b   1.000
_cell.length_c   1.000
_cell.angle_alpha   90.00
_cell.angle_beta   90.00
_cell.angle_gamma   90.00
#
_symmetry.space_group_name_H-M   'P 1'
#
loop_
_entity.id
_entity.type
_entity.pdbx_description
1 polymer ?
#
loop_
_entity_poly.entity_id
_entity_poly.type
_entity_poly.pdbx_seq_one_letter_code
_entity_poly.pdbx_strand_id
1 'polypeptide(L)'
;MNCKTSPLAVAVVLALSFSASTAVAQSQSPTQKTLDTLIVTGTRVADRTVAESASPIDIISPQALESTGTTELATALSRAIPSLNFPRPAISDGSDAVRPAQLRGLSPDQVLVLVNGKRYHSTALINLNDTQGRGSSPADLNTIPIAAVERIEVLRDGASAQYGSDAIAGVINIVLKGSGEGGSVTGRYGKYSAGDGEQYQLSGDAGFSFAGTGKVHLA
;
A
#
# COMPACT_ATOMS: atom_id res chain seq x y z
N MET A 1 54.62 -11.01 -13.73
CA MET A 1 54.59 -9.75 -12.95
C MET A 1 53.13 -9.38 -12.75
N ASN A 2 52.60 -9.56 -11.53
CA ASN A 2 51.20 -9.31 -11.21
C ASN A 2 50.97 -7.81 -11.00
N CYS A 3 50.32 -7.14 -11.95
CA CYS A 3 49.87 -5.76 -11.74
C CYS A 3 48.65 -5.75 -10.80
N LYS A 4 48.87 -5.33 -9.56
CA LYS A 4 47.78 -5.03 -8.62
C LYS A 4 47.10 -3.74 -9.09
N THR A 5 45.87 -3.82 -9.57
CA THR A 5 45.06 -2.65 -9.94
C THR A 5 44.63 -1.91 -8.68
N SER A 6 45.17 -0.70 -8.49
CA SER A 6 44.80 0.19 -7.37
C SER A 6 43.37 0.70 -7.53
N PRO A 7 42.54 0.71 -6.46
CA PRO A 7 41.16 1.25 -6.52
C PRO A 7 41.11 2.73 -6.94
N LEU A 8 42.23 3.44 -6.78
CA LEU A 8 42.38 4.83 -7.17
C LEU A 8 42.44 5.02 -8.69
N ALA A 9 42.98 4.04 -9.43
CA ALA A 9 43.01 4.07 -10.89
C ALA A 9 41.60 3.88 -11.50
N VAL A 10 40.75 3.07 -10.86
CA VAL A 10 39.35 2.88 -11.28
C VAL A 10 38.53 4.16 -11.03
N ALA A 11 38.75 4.82 -9.89
CA ALA A 11 38.05 6.07 -9.56
C ALA A 11 38.37 7.22 -10.53
N VAL A 12 39.62 7.32 -10.99
CA VAL A 12 40.05 8.38 -11.93
C VAL A 12 39.46 8.16 -13.33
N VAL A 13 39.39 6.91 -13.81
CA VAL A 13 38.77 6.61 -15.12
C VAL A 13 37.26 6.85 -15.09
N LEU A 14 36.58 6.57 -13.96
CA LEU A 14 35.15 6.84 -13.80
C LEU A 14 34.85 8.35 -13.76
N ALA A 15 35.73 9.16 -13.17
CA ALA A 15 35.57 10.61 -13.07
C ALA A 15 35.78 11.34 -14.41
N LEU A 16 36.69 10.85 -15.25
CA LEU A 16 36.98 11.44 -16.58
C LEU A 16 35.92 11.13 -17.64
N SER A 17 35.03 10.18 -17.36
CA SER A 17 33.94 9.79 -18.28
C SER A 17 32.71 10.71 -18.18
N PHE A 18 32.70 11.68 -17.27
CA PHE A 18 31.52 12.49 -16.92
C PHE A 18 31.50 13.91 -17.50
N SER A 19 32.48 14.31 -18.33
CA SER A 19 32.62 15.69 -18.84
C SER A 19 32.20 15.87 -20.30
N ALA A 20 31.01 15.41 -20.66
CA ALA A 20 30.36 15.79 -21.93
C ALA A 20 29.01 16.44 -21.64
N SER A 21 29.00 17.73 -21.31
CA SER A 21 27.77 18.53 -21.27
C SER A 21 27.34 18.89 -22.69
N THR A 22 26.41 18.13 -23.26
CA THR A 22 25.62 18.54 -24.42
C THR A 22 24.63 19.62 -24.00
N ALA A 23 24.70 20.79 -24.63
CA ALA A 23 23.73 21.87 -24.45
C ALA A 23 22.33 21.41 -24.90
N VAL A 24 21.38 21.40 -23.97
CA VAL A 24 19.99 21.03 -24.23
C VAL A 24 19.18 22.31 -24.45
N ALA A 25 18.62 22.45 -25.66
CA ALA A 25 17.70 23.53 -26.01
C ALA A 25 16.42 23.45 -25.14
N GLN A 26 16.01 24.59 -24.62
CA GLN A 26 14.89 24.73 -23.69
C GLN A 26 13.56 24.70 -24.45
N SER A 27 13.10 23.50 -24.79
CA SER A 27 11.72 23.29 -25.26
C SER A 27 10.78 23.44 -24.07
N GLN A 28 9.97 24.50 -24.08
CA GLN A 28 8.85 24.66 -23.15
C GLN A 28 7.87 23.50 -23.32
N SER A 29 7.88 22.58 -22.36
CA SER A 29 6.84 21.57 -22.21
C SER A 29 5.51 22.26 -21.92
N PRO A 30 4.40 21.80 -22.52
CA PRO A 30 3.07 22.31 -22.20
C PRO A 30 2.78 22.02 -20.72
N THR A 31 2.20 23.00 -20.03
CA THR A 31 1.67 22.88 -18.67
C THR A 31 0.90 21.56 -18.54
N GLN A 32 1.50 20.58 -17.86
CA GLN A 32 0.82 19.35 -17.48
C GLN A 32 -0.39 19.76 -16.64
N LYS A 33 -1.60 19.52 -17.16
CA LYS A 33 -2.78 19.39 -16.31
C LYS A 33 -2.45 18.26 -15.33
N THR A 34 -2.35 18.60 -14.04
CA THR A 34 -2.38 17.60 -12.98
C THR A 34 -3.65 16.79 -13.17
N LEU A 35 -3.51 15.54 -13.60
CA LEU A 35 -4.65 14.63 -13.73
C LEU A 35 -5.30 14.51 -12.35
N ASP A 36 -6.60 14.76 -12.28
CA ASP A 36 -7.37 14.53 -11.07
C ASP A 36 -7.25 13.06 -10.66
N THR A 37 -7.12 12.81 -9.36
CA THR A 37 -6.97 11.44 -8.85
C THR A 37 -8.24 10.64 -9.12
N LEU A 38 -8.12 9.65 -10.01
CA LEU A 38 -9.18 8.71 -10.38
C LEU A 38 -9.53 7.78 -9.21
N ILE A 39 -10.80 7.81 -8.80
CA ILE A 39 -11.35 6.95 -7.76
C ILE A 39 -12.12 5.81 -8.40
N VAL A 40 -11.87 4.59 -7.91
CA VAL A 40 -12.61 3.38 -8.34
C VAL A 40 -13.64 2.95 -7.29
N THR A 41 -13.55 3.45 -6.06
CA THR A 41 -14.45 3.13 -4.94
C THR A 41 -15.65 4.06 -4.85
N GLY A 42 -16.86 3.49 -4.70
CA GLY A 42 -18.10 4.27 -4.58
C GLY A 42 -18.70 4.69 -5.91
N THR A 43 -18.18 4.16 -7.03
CA THR A 43 -18.74 4.24 -8.39
C THR A 43 -18.59 2.92 -9.12
N ARG A 44 -19.50 2.62 -10.05
CA ARG A 44 -19.31 1.55 -11.05
C ARG A 44 -18.65 2.05 -12.34
N VAL A 45 -18.29 3.33 -12.38
CA VAL A 45 -17.64 4.03 -13.51
C VAL A 45 -16.27 4.49 -13.02
N ALA A 46 -15.21 4.18 -13.77
CA ALA A 46 -13.83 4.41 -13.37
C ALA A 46 -13.42 5.89 -13.35
N ASP A 47 -14.23 6.79 -13.91
CA ASP A 47 -13.84 8.15 -14.27
C ASP A 47 -14.28 9.25 -13.28
N ARG A 48 -14.42 8.95 -11.97
CA ARG A 48 -14.85 9.95 -10.97
C ARG A 48 -13.72 10.40 -10.07
N THR A 49 -13.67 11.70 -9.80
CA THR A 49 -12.64 12.33 -8.96
C THR A 49 -13.13 12.52 -7.51
N VAL A 50 -12.23 12.79 -6.56
CA VAL A 50 -12.60 13.11 -5.15
C VAL A 50 -13.61 14.24 -5.09
N ALA A 51 -13.43 15.27 -5.94
CA ALA A 51 -14.25 16.47 -5.96
C ALA A 51 -15.71 16.20 -6.40
N GLU A 52 -15.95 15.11 -7.13
CA GLU A 52 -17.26 14.75 -7.68
C GLU A 52 -17.98 13.67 -6.85
N SER A 53 -17.34 13.16 -5.79
CA SER A 53 -17.95 12.18 -4.89
C SER A 53 -18.83 12.86 -3.85
N ALA A 54 -20.09 12.43 -3.75
CA ALA A 54 -21.02 12.90 -2.71
C ALA A 54 -20.66 12.36 -1.30
N SER A 55 -19.86 11.29 -1.22
CA SER A 55 -19.44 10.68 0.03
C SER A 55 -17.95 10.94 0.31
N PRO A 56 -17.55 11.12 1.58
CA PRO A 56 -16.16 11.37 1.94
C PRO A 56 -15.28 10.14 1.66
N ILE A 57 -14.33 10.32 0.74
CA ILE A 57 -13.35 9.32 0.35
C ILE A 57 -11.95 9.84 0.69
N ASP A 58 -11.22 9.06 1.47
CA ASP A 58 -9.81 9.34 1.74
C ASP A 58 -8.95 8.55 0.75
N ILE A 59 -8.00 9.22 0.12
CA ILE A 59 -7.01 8.58 -0.77
C ILE A 59 -5.66 8.60 -0.09
N ILE A 60 -5.14 7.41 0.20
CA ILE A 60 -3.85 7.23 0.85
C ILE A 60 -2.83 6.84 -0.21
N SER A 61 -1.81 7.68 -0.37
CA SER A 61 -0.70 7.44 -1.28
C SER A 61 0.28 6.41 -0.70
N PRO A 62 1.05 5.70 -1.54
CA PRO A 62 2.04 4.74 -1.08
C PRO A 62 3.14 5.42 -0.26
N GLN A 63 3.49 6.67 -0.60
CA GLN A 63 4.45 7.46 0.16
C GLN A 63 3.95 7.77 1.57
N ALA A 64 2.64 8.03 1.74
CA ALA A 64 2.05 8.22 3.07
C ALA A 64 2.19 6.93 3.91
N LEU A 65 1.93 5.76 3.32
CA LEU A 65 2.09 4.47 4.00
C LEU A 65 3.56 4.22 4.37
N GLU A 66 4.48 4.46 3.45
CA GLU A 66 5.92 4.27 3.68
C GLU A 66 6.49 5.22 4.74
N SER A 67 5.99 6.47 4.78
CA SER A 67 6.42 7.48 5.76
C SER A 67 6.09 7.10 7.20
N THR A 68 5.16 6.16 7.41
CA THR A 68 4.81 5.68 8.74
C THR A 68 5.93 4.84 9.38
N GLY A 69 6.87 4.31 8.59
CA GLY A 69 7.98 3.49 9.06
C GLY A 69 7.59 2.10 9.57
N THR A 70 6.33 1.67 9.39
CA THR A 70 5.89 0.31 9.70
C THR A 70 5.86 -0.56 8.44
N THR A 71 6.04 -1.86 8.62
CA THR A 71 5.97 -2.87 7.56
C THR A 71 4.57 -3.46 7.40
N GLU A 72 3.70 -3.22 8.38
CA GLU A 72 2.33 -3.73 8.44
C GLU A 72 1.36 -2.73 7.82
N LEU A 73 0.64 -3.16 6.77
CA LEU A 73 -0.28 -2.31 6.02
C LEU A 73 -1.39 -1.73 6.92
N ALA A 74 -1.99 -2.55 7.78
CA ALA A 74 -3.06 -2.10 8.66
C ALA A 74 -2.58 -1.05 9.67
N THR A 75 -1.35 -1.18 10.17
CA THR A 75 -0.72 -0.20 11.06
C THR A 75 -0.39 1.10 10.32
N ALA A 76 0.06 1.01 9.06
CA ALA A 76 0.30 2.20 8.26
C ALA A 76 -1.01 2.96 8.01
N LEU A 77 -2.08 2.23 7.70
CA LEU A 77 -3.42 2.79 7.52
C LEU A 77 -4.00 3.41 8.79
N SER A 78 -3.84 2.79 9.96
CA SER A 78 -4.36 3.35 11.22
C SER A 78 -3.66 4.63 11.64
N ARG A 79 -2.39 4.82 11.22
CA ARG A 79 -1.65 6.08 11.39
C ARG A 79 -2.07 7.15 10.39
N ALA A 80 -2.44 6.76 9.17
CA ALA A 80 -2.85 7.67 8.11
C ALA A 80 -4.32 8.11 8.23
N ILE A 81 -5.19 7.25 8.78
CA ILE A 81 -6.65 7.45 8.81
C ILE A 81 -7.14 7.47 10.26
N PRO A 82 -7.54 8.63 10.80
CA PRO A 82 -8.00 8.74 12.19
C PRO A 82 -9.22 7.87 12.53
N SER A 83 -10.08 7.58 11.54
CA SER A 83 -11.25 6.72 11.74
C SER A 83 -10.94 5.23 11.75
N LEU A 84 -9.72 4.81 11.40
CA LEU A 84 -9.32 3.41 11.35
C LEU A 84 -8.61 3.03 12.64
N ASN A 85 -9.15 2.02 13.33
CA ASN A 85 -8.54 1.45 14.53
C ASN A 85 -7.97 0.06 14.21
N PHE A 86 -6.76 -0.20 14.70
CA PHE A 86 -6.08 -1.47 14.56
C PHE A 86 -5.48 -1.87 15.92
N PRO A 87 -6.32 -2.35 16.86
CA PRO A 87 -5.86 -2.71 18.19
C PRO A 87 -4.87 -3.88 18.10
N ARG A 88 -3.90 -3.88 19.01
CA ARG A 88 -2.96 -5.00 19.21
C ARG A 88 -3.36 -5.71 20.50
N PRO A 89 -4.38 -6.60 20.47
CA PRO A 89 -4.62 -7.45 21.61
C PRO A 89 -3.37 -8.30 21.86
N ALA A 90 -3.16 -8.65 23.12
CA ALA A 90 -2.11 -9.56 23.53
C ALA A 90 -2.77 -10.72 24.26
N ILE A 91 -2.21 -11.92 24.12
CA ILE A 91 -2.73 -13.12 24.77
C ILE A 91 -4.14 -13.43 24.23
N SER A 92 -4.35 -13.30 22.93
CA SER A 92 -5.65 -13.48 22.27
C SER A 92 -5.66 -14.54 21.16
N ASP A 93 -4.71 -15.48 21.23
CA ASP A 93 -4.61 -16.65 20.35
C ASP A 93 -4.61 -16.23 18.85
N GLY A 94 -5.49 -16.79 18.02
CA GLY A 94 -5.57 -16.47 16.59
C GLY A 94 -5.79 -14.98 16.29
N SER A 95 -6.38 -14.22 17.21
CA SER A 95 -6.58 -12.77 17.07
C SER A 95 -5.29 -11.97 17.21
N ASP A 96 -4.20 -12.56 17.74
CA ASP A 96 -2.86 -11.97 17.75
C ASP A 96 -2.23 -12.03 16.34
N ALA A 97 -2.58 -13.06 15.55
CA ALA A 97 -2.07 -13.28 14.20
C ALA A 97 -2.91 -12.55 13.14
N VAL A 98 -4.24 -12.72 13.17
CA VAL A 98 -5.18 -12.01 12.29
C VAL A 98 -5.86 -10.92 13.08
N ARG A 99 -5.26 -9.75 13.04
CA ARG A 99 -5.72 -8.61 13.81
C ARG A 99 -6.88 -7.90 13.10
N PRO A 100 -7.94 -7.54 13.83
CA PRO A 100 -9.11 -6.90 13.25
C PRO A 100 -8.87 -5.41 12.92
N ALA A 101 -8.91 -5.06 11.63
CA ALA A 101 -9.01 -3.65 11.22
C ALA A 101 -10.47 -3.19 11.34
N GLN A 102 -10.69 -2.08 12.05
CA GLN A 102 -12.02 -1.53 12.31
C GLN A 102 -12.10 -0.10 11.78
N LEU A 103 -13.30 0.28 11.33
CA LEU A 103 -13.58 1.64 10.90
C LEU A 103 -14.68 2.21 11.79
N ARG A 104 -14.44 3.37 12.41
CA ARG A 104 -15.37 4.05 13.33
C ARG A 104 -15.78 3.24 14.57
N GLY A 105 -14.94 2.30 15.00
CA GLY A 105 -15.21 1.44 16.15
C GLY A 105 -16.30 0.38 15.93
N LEU A 106 -16.71 0.19 14.67
CA LEU A 106 -17.64 -0.86 14.27
C LEU A 106 -16.91 -2.20 14.09
N SER A 107 -17.69 -3.27 14.01
CA SER A 107 -17.15 -4.63 13.95
C SER A 107 -16.29 -4.82 12.68
N PRO A 108 -15.20 -5.60 12.73
CA PRO A 108 -14.26 -5.76 11.61
C PRO A 108 -14.88 -6.37 10.35
N ASP A 109 -15.90 -7.23 10.52
CA ASP A 109 -16.70 -7.83 9.45
C ASP A 109 -17.71 -6.86 8.82
N GLN A 110 -17.87 -5.66 9.40
CA GLN A 110 -18.68 -4.56 8.85
C GLN A 110 -17.84 -3.60 7.98
N VAL A 111 -16.54 -3.87 7.84
CA VAL A 111 -15.64 -3.16 6.92
C VAL A 111 -15.42 -4.04 5.70
N LEU A 112 -15.90 -3.59 4.55
CA LEU A 112 -15.67 -4.32 3.31
C LEU A 112 -14.28 -4.00 2.75
N VAL A 113 -13.44 -5.02 2.62
CA VAL A 113 -12.15 -4.91 1.95
C VAL A 113 -12.29 -5.31 0.47
N LEU A 114 -11.81 -4.44 -0.41
CA LEU A 114 -11.70 -4.68 -1.84
C LEU A 114 -10.21 -4.67 -2.24
N VAL A 115 -9.88 -5.48 -3.24
CA VAL A 115 -8.61 -5.41 -3.97
C VAL A 115 -8.94 -5.15 -5.43
N ASN A 116 -8.46 -4.04 -5.98
CA ASN A 116 -8.78 -3.59 -7.34
C ASN A 116 -10.29 -3.55 -7.61
N GLY A 117 -11.08 -3.09 -6.64
CA GLY A 117 -12.54 -2.99 -6.73
C GLY A 117 -13.29 -4.32 -6.60
N LYS A 118 -12.60 -5.45 -6.37
CA LYS A 118 -13.22 -6.76 -6.13
C LYS A 118 -13.13 -7.17 -4.66
N ARG A 119 -14.17 -7.83 -4.17
CA ARG A 119 -14.26 -8.26 -2.77
C ARG A 119 -13.11 -9.21 -2.40
N TYR A 120 -12.36 -8.84 -1.37
CA TYR A 120 -11.32 -9.67 -0.80
C TYR A 120 -11.93 -10.74 0.12
N HIS A 121 -11.24 -11.86 0.30
CA HIS A 121 -11.73 -12.94 1.14
C HIS A 121 -11.54 -12.60 2.62
N SER A 122 -12.43 -13.08 3.48
CA SER A 122 -12.20 -13.09 4.92
C SER A 122 -11.24 -14.21 5.31
N THR A 123 -10.79 -14.20 6.55
CA THR A 123 -10.00 -15.29 7.12
C THR A 123 -10.89 -16.45 7.59
N ALA A 124 -10.31 -17.63 7.79
CA ALA A 124 -11.02 -18.74 8.43
C ALA A 124 -11.08 -18.61 9.97
N LEU A 125 -10.39 -17.62 10.53
CA LEU A 125 -10.36 -17.37 11.97
C LEU A 125 -11.63 -16.63 12.38
N ILE A 126 -12.32 -17.20 13.35
CA ILE A 126 -13.46 -16.58 14.01
C ILE A 126 -12.94 -16.04 15.33
N ASN A 127 -13.08 -14.73 15.55
CA ASN A 127 -12.65 -14.12 16.80
C ASN A 127 -13.61 -14.49 17.92
N LEU A 128 -13.30 -15.54 18.69
CA LEU A 128 -14.13 -16.01 19.80
C LEU A 128 -13.69 -15.44 21.15
N ASN A 129 -12.50 -14.85 21.20
CA ASN A 129 -11.91 -14.28 22.40
C ASN A 129 -12.60 -12.98 22.78
N ASP A 130 -12.45 -12.58 24.05
CA ASP A 130 -13.04 -11.35 24.58
C ASP A 130 -12.23 -10.11 24.17
N THR A 131 -12.11 -9.95 22.85
CA THR A 131 -11.37 -8.88 22.19
C THR A 131 -12.29 -8.17 21.19
N GLN A 132 -11.82 -7.04 20.67
CA GLN A 132 -12.63 -6.23 19.78
C GLN A 132 -13.00 -6.99 18.49
N GLY A 133 -14.27 -6.94 18.10
CA GLY A 133 -14.77 -7.73 16.98
C GLY A 133 -15.06 -9.18 17.33
N ARG A 134 -15.38 -9.51 18.59
CA ARG A 134 -15.84 -10.84 18.98
C ARG A 134 -17.04 -11.29 18.13
N GLY A 135 -16.98 -12.50 17.61
CA GLY A 135 -17.95 -13.09 16.68
C GLY A 135 -17.67 -12.78 15.20
N SER A 136 -16.69 -11.93 14.89
CA SER A 136 -16.35 -11.55 13.52
C SER A 136 -15.31 -12.48 12.88
N SER A 137 -15.27 -12.45 11.56
CA SER A 137 -14.24 -13.07 10.71
C SER A 137 -13.67 -11.97 9.80
N PRO A 138 -12.63 -11.23 10.25
CA PRO A 138 -12.08 -10.12 9.47
C PRO A 138 -11.30 -10.61 8.25
N ALA A 139 -11.18 -9.74 7.25
CA ALA A 139 -10.12 -9.83 6.26
C ALA A 139 -8.79 -9.39 6.88
N ASP A 140 -7.71 -10.10 6.58
CA ASP A 140 -6.37 -9.72 7.01
C ASP A 140 -5.73 -8.79 5.98
N LEU A 141 -5.47 -7.53 6.37
CA LEU A 141 -4.82 -6.56 5.50
C LEU A 141 -3.31 -6.77 5.41
N ASN A 142 -2.69 -7.43 6.39
CA ASN A 142 -1.23 -7.59 6.43
C ASN A 142 -0.72 -8.67 5.49
N THR A 143 -1.62 -9.42 4.84
CA THR A 143 -1.28 -10.33 3.73
C THR A 143 -0.88 -9.58 2.46
N ILE A 144 -1.21 -8.28 2.35
CA ILE A 144 -0.90 -7.44 1.20
C ILE A 144 0.32 -6.56 1.53
N PRO A 145 1.47 -6.74 0.85
CA PRO A 145 2.65 -5.91 1.08
C PRO A 145 2.40 -4.45 0.70
N ILE A 146 2.92 -3.50 1.48
CA ILE A 146 2.89 -2.07 1.14
C ILE A 146 3.55 -1.82 -0.24
N ALA A 147 4.58 -2.58 -0.59
CA ALA A 147 5.25 -2.50 -1.88
C ALA A 147 4.31 -2.84 -3.06
N ALA A 148 3.29 -3.66 -2.86
CA ALA A 148 2.31 -4.01 -3.89
C ALA A 148 1.23 -2.93 -4.09
N VAL A 149 1.11 -1.96 -3.17
CA VAL A 149 0.03 -0.98 -3.18
C VAL A 149 0.37 0.21 -4.08
N GLU A 150 -0.54 0.56 -4.98
CA GLU A 150 -0.50 1.79 -5.77
C GLU A 150 -1.19 2.94 -5.03
N ARG A 151 -2.35 2.69 -4.42
CA ARG A 151 -3.06 3.61 -3.53
C ARG A 151 -4.12 2.84 -2.74
N ILE A 152 -4.62 3.46 -1.66
CA ILE A 152 -5.76 2.94 -0.91
C ILE A 152 -6.85 3.99 -0.86
N GLU A 153 -8.07 3.57 -1.19
CA GLU A 153 -9.26 4.41 -1.18
C GLU A 153 -10.14 3.95 -0.02
N VAL A 154 -10.45 4.85 0.92
CA VAL A 154 -11.31 4.55 2.07
C VAL A 154 -12.58 5.37 2.01
N LEU A 155 -13.69 4.67 1.77
CA LEU A 155 -15.02 5.25 1.75
C LEU A 155 -15.65 5.07 3.14
N ARG A 156 -15.90 6.19 3.82
CA ARG A 156 -16.36 6.20 5.23
C ARG A 156 -17.88 6.21 5.41
N ASP A 157 -18.63 6.38 4.32
CA ASP A 157 -20.09 6.49 4.36
C ASP A 157 -20.77 6.04 3.06
N GLY A 158 -22.07 5.73 3.11
CA GLY A 158 -22.92 5.45 1.95
C GLY A 158 -22.57 4.18 1.16
N ALA A 159 -21.58 3.40 1.61
CA ALA A 159 -21.04 2.28 0.87
C ALA A 159 -21.97 1.06 0.81
N SER A 160 -22.79 0.84 1.84
CA SER A 160 -23.67 -0.34 1.93
C SER A 160 -24.74 -0.35 0.84
N ALA A 161 -25.15 0.81 0.34
CA ALA A 161 -26.09 0.93 -0.77
C ALA A 161 -25.52 0.38 -2.09
N GLN A 162 -24.19 0.41 -2.27
CA GLN A 162 -23.52 -0.03 -3.49
C GLN A 162 -22.89 -1.41 -3.36
N TYR A 163 -22.39 -1.74 -2.18
CA TYR A 163 -21.56 -2.93 -1.94
C TYR A 163 -22.21 -3.98 -1.01
N GLY A 164 -23.38 -3.68 -0.44
CA GLY A 164 -24.16 -4.61 0.40
C GLY A 164 -23.90 -4.48 1.90
N SER A 165 -24.42 -5.44 2.67
CA SER A 165 -24.45 -5.44 4.15
C SER A 165 -23.09 -5.39 4.82
N ASP A 166 -22.02 -5.83 4.16
CA ASP A 166 -20.70 -5.93 4.80
C ASP A 166 -19.94 -4.60 4.76
N ALA A 167 -20.52 -3.58 4.12
CA ALA A 167 -19.98 -2.24 4.02
C ALA A 167 -20.72 -1.25 4.92
N ILE A 168 -21.18 -1.67 6.11
CA ILE A 168 -21.87 -0.81 7.10
C ILE A 168 -20.91 0.21 7.70
N ALA A 169 -19.70 -0.22 8.06
CA ALA A 169 -18.68 0.66 8.61
C ALA A 169 -18.01 1.51 7.52
N GLY A 170 -17.85 0.93 6.33
CA GLY A 170 -17.29 1.57 5.14
C GLY A 170 -16.63 0.55 4.22
N VAL A 171 -15.85 1.06 3.26
CA VAL A 171 -15.07 0.25 2.30
C VAL A 171 -13.61 0.69 2.33
N ILE A 172 -12.71 -0.28 2.33
CA ILE A 172 -11.28 -0.09 2.08
C ILE A 172 -10.96 -0.78 0.76
N ASN A 173 -10.67 -0.01 -0.28
CA ASN A 173 -10.25 -0.54 -1.57
C ASN A 173 -8.74 -0.35 -1.74
N ILE A 174 -8.03 -1.47 -1.83
CA ILE A 174 -6.61 -1.51 -2.05
C ILE A 174 -6.39 -1.66 -3.55
N VAL A 175 -5.88 -0.60 -4.18
CA VAL A 175 -5.50 -0.64 -5.58
C VAL A 175 -4.04 -1.07 -5.64
N LEU A 176 -3.81 -2.21 -6.28
CA LEU A 176 -2.47 -2.77 -6.46
C LEU A 176 -1.78 -2.12 -7.64
N LYS A 177 -0.44 -2.05 -7.57
CA LYS A 177 0.39 -1.61 -8.69
C LYS A 177 0.09 -2.46 -9.92
N GLY A 178 -0.15 -1.79 -11.03
CA GLY A 178 -0.25 -2.43 -12.33
C GLY A 178 1.08 -3.01 -12.79
N SER A 179 1.00 -3.84 -13.81
CA SER A 179 2.12 -4.45 -14.53
C SER A 179 2.74 -3.52 -15.57
N GLY A 180 2.97 -2.27 -15.18
CA GLY A 180 3.71 -1.30 -15.99
C GLY A 180 5.17 -1.70 -16.16
N GLU A 181 5.89 -0.97 -17.02
CA GLU A 181 7.34 -1.14 -17.16
C GLU A 181 8.04 -0.63 -15.89
N GLY A 182 8.77 -1.52 -15.22
CA GLY A 182 9.60 -1.17 -14.07
C GLY A 182 9.50 -2.16 -12.92
N GLY A 183 10.18 -1.82 -11.84
CA GLY A 183 10.17 -2.53 -10.58
C GLY A 183 10.87 -1.70 -9.52
N SER A 184 10.57 -1.98 -8.26
CA SER A 184 11.25 -1.33 -7.13
C SER A 184 11.93 -2.36 -6.25
N VAL A 185 12.99 -1.94 -5.57
CA VAL A 185 13.62 -2.71 -4.49
C VAL A 185 13.82 -1.75 -3.33
N THR A 186 13.30 -2.14 -2.18
CA THR A 186 13.35 -1.36 -0.94
C THR A 186 13.98 -2.19 0.16
N GLY A 187 15.02 -1.65 0.79
CA GLY A 187 15.62 -2.19 1.99
C GLY A 187 15.28 -1.32 3.20
N ARG A 188 14.90 -1.93 4.32
CA ARG A 188 14.73 -1.26 5.61
C ARG A 188 15.59 -1.93 6.68
N TYR A 189 16.18 -1.09 7.52
CA TYR A 189 16.85 -1.49 8.74
C TYR A 189 16.35 -0.60 9.88
N GLY A 190 16.02 -1.20 11.02
CA GLY A 190 15.57 -0.50 12.21
C GLY A 190 16.02 -1.20 13.48
N LYS A 191 16.12 -0.44 14.58
CA LYS A 191 16.36 -0.94 15.93
C LYS A 191 15.72 -0.01 16.94
N TYR A 192 15.43 -0.48 18.15
CA TYR A 192 14.97 0.37 19.23
C TYR A 192 16.11 1.23 19.80
N SER A 193 15.74 2.30 20.50
CA SER A 193 16.69 3.22 21.13
C SER A 193 17.55 2.54 22.21
N ALA A 194 17.03 1.49 22.85
CA ALA A 194 17.77 0.67 23.81
C ALA A 194 18.80 -0.28 23.15
N GLY A 195 18.86 -0.32 21.82
CA GLY A 195 19.82 -1.14 21.06
C GLY A 195 19.35 -2.56 20.78
N ASP A 196 18.12 -2.92 21.16
CA ASP A 196 17.47 -4.20 20.88
C ASP A 196 16.47 -4.09 19.71
N GLY A 197 15.82 -5.22 19.36
CA GLY A 197 14.78 -5.27 18.34
C GLY A 197 15.24 -4.95 16.93
N GLU A 198 16.44 -5.43 16.54
CA GLU A 198 16.91 -5.26 15.17
C GLU A 198 15.95 -5.88 14.16
N GLN A 199 15.58 -5.11 13.14
CA GLN A 199 14.71 -5.52 12.07
C GLN A 199 15.36 -5.22 10.73
N TYR A 200 15.42 -6.23 9.87
CA TYR A 200 15.87 -6.13 8.48
C TYR A 200 14.69 -6.52 7.59
N GLN A 201 14.36 -5.70 6.61
CA GLN A 201 13.34 -6.01 5.63
C GLN A 201 13.86 -5.72 4.23
N LEU A 202 13.63 -6.67 3.32
CA LEU A 202 13.83 -6.50 1.90
C LEU A 202 12.48 -6.71 1.23
N SER A 203 12.10 -5.80 0.35
CA SER A 203 10.88 -5.91 -0.46
C SER A 203 11.20 -5.46 -1.87
N GLY A 204 10.49 -6.00 -2.85
CA GLY A 204 10.64 -5.54 -4.21
C GLY A 204 9.47 -6.00 -5.05
N ASP A 205 9.21 -5.26 -6.11
CA ASP A 205 8.13 -5.56 -7.04
C ASP A 205 8.60 -5.44 -8.48
N ALA A 206 7.97 -6.20 -9.37
CA ALA A 206 8.27 -6.19 -10.79
C ALA A 206 7.03 -6.56 -11.63
N GLY A 207 6.82 -5.79 -12.71
CA GLY A 207 5.82 -6.08 -13.73
C GLY A 207 6.41 -6.89 -14.89
N PHE A 208 5.70 -7.94 -15.30
CA PHE A 208 6.04 -8.76 -16.46
C PHE A 208 4.88 -8.75 -17.45
N SER A 209 5.17 -8.51 -18.73
CA SER A 209 4.20 -8.61 -19.83
C SER A 209 4.50 -9.86 -20.67
N PHE A 210 3.47 -10.62 -21.01
CA PHE A 210 3.56 -11.87 -21.78
C PHE A 210 2.66 -11.79 -23.02
N ALA A 211 3.21 -12.16 -24.17
CA ALA A 211 2.48 -12.38 -25.42
C ALA A 211 1.53 -11.22 -25.84
N GLY A 212 1.91 -9.96 -25.58
CA GLY A 212 1.21 -8.77 -26.06
C GLY A 212 -0.13 -8.43 -25.38
N THR A 213 -0.70 -9.31 -24.56
CA THR A 213 -2.00 -9.09 -23.90
C THR A 213 -2.01 -9.48 -22.41
N GLY A 214 -1.18 -10.43 -22.00
CA GLY A 214 -1.09 -10.88 -20.61
C GLY A 214 -0.13 -10.01 -19.82
N LYS A 215 -0.49 -9.68 -18.58
CA LYS A 215 0.42 -8.99 -17.67
C LYS A 215 0.31 -9.54 -16.25
N VAL A 216 1.44 -9.65 -15.57
CA VAL A 216 1.57 -10.12 -14.18
C VAL A 216 2.41 -9.13 -13.41
N HIS A 217 2.08 -8.89 -12.15
CA HIS A 217 2.89 -8.10 -11.23
C HIS A 217 3.22 -8.97 -10.03
N LEU A 218 4.50 -9.02 -9.66
CA LEU A 218 5.01 -9.77 -8.51
C LEU A 218 5.50 -8.75 -7.47
N ALA A 219 5.16 -8.95 -6.20
CA ALA A 219 5.50 -8.05 -5.09
C ALA A 219 5.62 -8.84 -3.78
#